data_AF-A0A6J2RTT4-F1
#
_entry.id   AF-A0A6J2RTT4-F1
#
_cell.length_a   1.000
_cell.length_b   1.000
_cell.length_c   1.000
_cell.angle_alpha   90.00
_cell.angle_beta   90.00
_cell.angle_gamma   90.00
#
_symmetry.space_group_name_H-M   'P 1'
#
loop_
_entity.id
_entity.type
_entity.pdbx_description
1 polymer ?
#
loop_
_entity_poly.entity_id
_entity_poly.type
_entity_poly.pdbx_seq_one_letter_code
_entity_poly.pdbx_strand_id
1 'polypeptide(L)'
;MRSRAALPRFTPLLFLLFLLPVFSSSSRPQWVLQRVPVILAQQTESRSAPHFLSQARLNVSSPCDPECHMRAPRPSYWDLRRLLAYETLTSDGQLTETAVGIYGYDPNTSPAYSSGSSGKAERSHVRRKRQIFGHDGRFSIAGQDFLLKYPFSVAVKLSTGCTGTLVGDRHVLTAAHCVHDGKNYVKGAQKLRVGFLKTKQRDTEASSYLASNFTNHVEGGRALYTPPTNEKMKFQWIRARRTHVPKGWIKGNANDIGMDYDYALLELKKPHKRRHMKLGVSPPAQRLPGRRVHFSGFDNDRPGKLVYRFCRAGEETSDLLYQHCDAQPGASGSGVYARMWDGRHRRWERKVIGVFSGHQWVERQGASHEFNVAVRITPLKYAQICYWIKGNFVDCREG
;
A
#
# COMPACT_ATOMS: atom_id res chain seq x y z
N MET A 1 -0.69 94.25 -26.47
CA MET A 1 -0.57 92.86 -26.98
C MET A 1 -0.20 91.94 -25.82
N ARG A 2 -0.99 90.87 -25.63
CA ARG A 2 -0.65 89.59 -24.93
C ARG A 2 -0.24 89.67 -23.45
N SER A 3 -0.60 88.74 -22.57
CA SER A 3 -1.63 87.70 -22.51
C SER A 3 -1.62 87.20 -21.06
N ARG A 4 -2.78 86.82 -20.53
CA ARG A 4 -2.96 86.23 -19.19
C ARG A 4 -2.08 84.99 -19.02
N ALA A 5 -1.29 84.94 -17.95
CA ALA A 5 -0.60 83.73 -17.52
C ALA A 5 -1.52 82.91 -16.60
N ALA A 6 -1.77 81.66 -16.99
CA ALA A 6 -2.64 80.71 -16.30
C ALA A 6 -1.91 80.04 -15.12
N LEU A 7 -2.59 79.94 -13.99
CA LEU A 7 -2.21 79.09 -12.85
C LEU A 7 -2.52 77.61 -13.18
N PRO A 8 -1.60 76.65 -12.97
CA PRO A 8 -1.92 75.25 -13.06
C PRO A 8 -2.59 74.77 -11.76
N ARG A 9 -3.72 74.08 -11.90
CA ARG A 9 -4.46 73.42 -10.83
C ARG A 9 -3.69 72.17 -10.37
N PHE A 10 -3.37 72.08 -9.09
CA PHE A 10 -2.93 70.84 -8.46
C PHE A 10 -4.14 69.93 -8.25
N THR A 11 -4.23 68.83 -8.98
CA THR A 11 -5.11 67.69 -8.68
C THR A 11 -4.30 66.63 -7.94
N PRO A 12 -4.67 66.22 -6.71
CA PRO A 12 -4.00 65.11 -6.07
C PRO A 12 -4.53 63.81 -6.69
N LEU A 13 -3.67 63.10 -7.42
CA LEU A 13 -3.98 61.76 -7.90
C LEU A 13 -3.94 60.81 -6.69
N LEU A 14 -5.11 60.55 -6.09
CA LEU A 14 -5.26 59.55 -5.04
C LEU A 14 -5.07 58.16 -5.68
N PHE A 15 -3.84 57.65 -5.67
CA PHE A 15 -3.53 56.27 -6.05
C PHE A 15 -4.16 55.34 -5.00
N LEU A 16 -5.42 54.92 -5.22
CA LEU A 16 -5.96 53.73 -4.56
C LEU A 16 -5.17 52.51 -5.05
N LEU A 17 -4.16 52.12 -4.29
CA LEU A 17 -3.60 50.78 -4.32
C LEU A 17 -4.71 49.82 -3.90
N PHE A 18 -5.50 49.36 -4.86
CA PHE A 18 -6.28 48.13 -4.73
C PHE A 18 -5.28 46.98 -4.58
N LEU A 19 -4.86 46.72 -3.34
CA LEU A 19 -4.30 45.44 -2.95
C LEU A 19 -5.43 44.41 -3.14
N LEU A 20 -5.55 43.88 -4.35
CA LEU A 20 -6.27 42.65 -4.58
C LEU A 20 -5.69 41.65 -3.57
N PRO A 21 -6.51 41.04 -2.69
CA PRO A 21 -6.01 39.97 -1.86
C PRO A 21 -5.60 38.89 -2.84
N VAL A 22 -4.29 38.68 -2.98
CA VAL A 22 -3.76 37.45 -3.54
C VAL A 22 -4.14 36.40 -2.50
N PHE A 23 -5.38 35.91 -2.60
CA PHE A 23 -5.76 34.66 -2.03
C PHE A 23 -4.89 33.64 -2.73
N SER A 24 -3.71 33.37 -2.17
CA SER A 24 -2.97 32.16 -2.45
C SER A 24 -3.89 31.02 -2.02
N SER A 25 -4.76 30.60 -2.93
CA SER A 25 -5.42 29.32 -2.87
C SER A 25 -4.31 28.28 -2.88
N SER A 26 -3.76 27.98 -1.70
CA SER A 26 -3.02 26.76 -1.47
C SER A 26 -4.03 25.64 -1.71
N SER A 27 -4.12 25.18 -2.95
CA SER A 27 -5.01 24.10 -3.34
C SER A 27 -4.53 22.86 -2.59
N ARG A 28 -5.30 22.49 -1.56
CA ARG A 28 -5.02 21.27 -0.79
C ARG A 28 -4.91 20.11 -1.78
N PRO A 29 -3.93 19.18 -1.68
CA PRO A 29 -3.91 18.01 -2.53
C PRO A 29 -5.20 17.21 -2.35
N GLN A 30 -6.00 17.06 -3.42
CA GLN A 30 -7.34 16.47 -3.35
C GLN A 30 -7.38 15.11 -4.03
N TRP A 31 -8.24 14.23 -3.52
CA TRP A 31 -8.64 13.03 -4.23
C TRP A 31 -9.41 13.41 -5.49
N VAL A 32 -8.92 12.98 -6.64
CA VAL A 32 -9.63 13.12 -7.92
C VAL A 32 -10.55 11.92 -8.05
N LEU A 33 -11.86 12.17 -8.00
CA LEU A 33 -12.85 11.16 -8.29
C LEU A 33 -12.89 10.96 -9.81
N GLN A 34 -12.54 9.76 -10.26
CA GLN A 34 -12.56 9.42 -11.67
C GLN A 34 -13.42 8.19 -11.91
N ARG A 35 -14.08 8.16 -13.07
CA ARG A 35 -14.74 6.95 -13.53
C ARG A 35 -13.69 5.90 -13.81
N VAL A 36 -13.92 4.69 -13.31
CA VAL A 36 -13.04 3.55 -13.55
C VAL A 36 -13.69 2.57 -14.53
N PRO A 37 -12.90 1.79 -15.28
CA PRO A 37 -13.42 0.72 -16.11
C PRO A 37 -14.18 -0.32 -15.30
N VAL A 38 -14.95 -1.15 -16.00
CA VAL A 38 -15.67 -2.27 -15.39
C VAL A 38 -14.94 -3.57 -15.75
N ILE A 39 -14.69 -4.39 -14.73
CA ILE A 39 -14.15 -5.75 -14.89
C ILE A 39 -15.24 -6.73 -14.45
N LEU A 40 -15.70 -7.57 -15.37
CA LEU A 40 -16.72 -8.57 -15.10
C LEU A 40 -16.12 -9.97 -15.17
N ALA A 41 -16.43 -10.77 -14.16
CA ALA A 41 -16.22 -12.21 -14.22
C ALA A 41 -17.09 -12.81 -15.35
N GLN A 42 -16.49 -13.67 -16.16
CA GLN A 42 -17.16 -14.40 -17.23
C GLN A 42 -17.15 -15.88 -16.89
N GLN A 43 -16.48 -16.70 -17.69
CA GLN A 43 -16.37 -18.13 -17.47
C GLN A 43 -15.44 -18.42 -16.29
N THR A 44 -15.86 -19.36 -15.43
CA THR A 44 -15.03 -19.90 -14.35
C THR A 44 -14.86 -21.40 -14.57
N GLU A 45 -13.62 -21.85 -14.60
CA GLU A 45 -13.25 -23.24 -14.83
C GLU A 45 -12.54 -23.82 -13.61
N SER A 46 -12.77 -25.11 -13.34
CA SER A 46 -12.00 -25.83 -12.35
C SER A 46 -10.57 -26.08 -12.85
N ARG A 47 -9.60 -26.06 -11.94
CA ARG A 47 -8.19 -26.37 -12.21
C ARG A 47 -7.73 -27.48 -11.26
N SER A 48 -6.62 -28.12 -11.60
CA SER A 48 -6.00 -29.10 -10.71
C SER A 48 -5.61 -28.48 -9.37
N ALA A 49 -5.74 -29.25 -8.30
CA ALA A 49 -5.37 -28.78 -6.97
C ALA A 49 -3.87 -28.43 -6.91
N PRO A 50 -3.48 -27.32 -6.26
CA PRO A 50 -2.07 -26.97 -6.11
C PRO A 50 -1.31 -27.98 -5.25
N HIS A 51 0.01 -28.05 -5.43
CA HIS A 51 0.85 -28.97 -4.66
C HIS A 51 1.36 -28.42 -3.31
N PHE A 52 1.35 -27.10 -3.11
CA PHE A 52 1.75 -26.44 -1.85
C PHE A 52 3.17 -26.74 -1.34
N LEU A 53 4.13 -26.93 -2.26
CA LEU A 53 5.48 -27.40 -1.93
C LEU A 53 6.43 -26.29 -1.48
N SER A 54 6.39 -25.14 -2.15
CA SER A 54 7.36 -24.05 -1.97
C SER A 54 7.01 -23.14 -0.80
N GLN A 55 8.02 -22.62 -0.10
CA GLN A 55 7.81 -21.59 0.92
C GLN A 55 7.56 -20.23 0.26
N ALA A 56 6.82 -19.35 0.93
CA ALA A 56 6.63 -17.97 0.47
C ALA A 56 7.99 -17.25 0.33
N ARG A 57 8.26 -16.73 -0.86
CA ARG A 57 9.48 -15.96 -1.14
C ARG A 57 9.29 -14.53 -0.66
N LEU A 58 9.79 -14.22 0.54
CA LEU A 58 9.67 -12.87 1.12
C LEU A 58 10.59 -11.83 0.47
N ASN A 59 11.52 -12.30 -0.35
CA ASN A 59 12.41 -11.50 -1.18
C ASN A 59 12.00 -11.71 -2.64
N VAL A 60 11.37 -10.70 -3.22
CA VAL A 60 11.11 -10.68 -4.65
C VAL A 60 12.08 -9.71 -5.29
N SER A 61 12.79 -10.20 -6.30
CA SER A 61 13.65 -9.43 -7.18
C SER A 61 13.16 -9.63 -8.61
N SER A 62 12.98 -8.54 -9.36
CA SER A 62 12.73 -8.60 -10.81
C SER A 62 14.00 -8.20 -11.56
N PRO A 63 14.37 -8.95 -12.62
CA PRO A 63 15.49 -8.57 -13.49
C PRO A 63 15.15 -7.39 -14.42
N CYS A 64 13.88 -6.96 -14.52
CA CYS A 64 13.44 -5.85 -15.37
C CYS A 64 13.40 -4.54 -14.58
N ASP A 65 14.39 -3.67 -14.81
CA ASP A 65 14.50 -2.37 -14.16
C ASP A 65 13.37 -1.37 -14.56
N PRO A 66 13.28 -0.17 -13.94
CA PRO A 66 12.27 0.83 -14.31
C PRO A 66 12.28 1.18 -15.79
N GLU A 67 13.46 1.25 -16.43
CA GLU A 67 13.57 1.57 -17.85
C GLU A 67 12.98 0.47 -18.73
N CYS A 68 13.20 -0.80 -18.38
CA CYS A 68 12.58 -1.97 -18.97
C CYS A 68 11.05 -1.92 -18.81
N HIS A 69 10.52 -1.65 -17.63
CA HIS A 69 9.07 -1.51 -17.42
C HIS A 69 8.47 -0.30 -18.18
N MET A 70 9.24 0.79 -18.35
CA MET A 70 8.79 1.95 -19.14
C MET A 70 8.80 1.68 -20.64
N ARG A 71 9.73 0.85 -21.14
CA ARG A 71 9.85 0.47 -22.55
C ARG A 71 9.00 -0.75 -22.91
N ALA A 72 8.51 -1.50 -21.92
CA ALA A 72 7.68 -2.66 -22.14
C ALA A 72 6.49 -2.30 -23.04
N PRO A 73 6.19 -3.11 -24.07
CA PRO A 73 5.10 -2.82 -24.98
C PRO A 73 3.79 -2.76 -24.20
N ARG A 74 2.96 -1.77 -24.54
CA ARG A 74 1.64 -1.64 -23.92
C ARG A 74 0.83 -2.90 -24.18
N PRO A 75 0.27 -3.55 -23.13
CA PRO A 75 -0.56 -4.73 -23.31
C PRO A 75 -1.76 -4.44 -24.22
N SER A 76 -2.03 -5.31 -25.18
CA SER A 76 -3.27 -5.25 -25.96
C SER A 76 -4.49 -5.52 -25.05
N TYR A 77 -5.69 -5.24 -25.55
CA TYR A 77 -6.92 -5.61 -24.85
C TYR A 77 -6.96 -7.11 -24.46
N TRP A 78 -6.51 -7.98 -25.36
CA TRP A 78 -6.45 -9.42 -25.14
C TRP A 78 -5.40 -9.82 -24.11
N ASP A 79 -4.25 -9.12 -24.08
CA ASP A 79 -3.27 -9.27 -23.03
C ASP A 79 -3.86 -8.89 -21.67
N LEU A 80 -4.51 -7.72 -21.58
CA LEU A 80 -5.14 -7.27 -20.34
C LEU A 80 -6.18 -8.25 -19.83
N ARG A 81 -7.04 -8.80 -20.69
CA ARG A 81 -8.00 -9.85 -20.31
C ARG A 81 -7.30 -11.09 -19.75
N ARG A 82 -6.19 -11.51 -20.35
CA ARG A 82 -5.41 -12.66 -19.87
C ARG A 82 -4.67 -12.37 -18.57
N LEU A 83 -4.15 -11.16 -18.38
CA LEU A 83 -3.39 -10.76 -17.19
C LEU A 83 -4.31 -10.50 -15.99
N LEU A 84 -5.51 -9.95 -16.23
CA LEU A 84 -6.54 -9.69 -15.24
C LEU A 84 -7.51 -10.87 -15.03
N ALA A 85 -7.43 -11.94 -15.83
CA ALA A 85 -7.99 -13.22 -15.38
C ALA A 85 -7.37 -13.59 -14.03
N TYR A 86 -8.05 -14.38 -13.21
CA TYR A 86 -7.53 -14.68 -11.87
C TYR A 86 -7.87 -16.08 -11.42
N GLU A 87 -7.02 -16.61 -10.55
CA GLU A 87 -7.28 -17.85 -9.84
C GLU A 87 -7.95 -17.55 -8.49
N THR A 88 -8.82 -18.46 -8.07
CA THR A 88 -9.42 -18.47 -6.74
C THR A 88 -9.10 -19.79 -6.06
N LEU A 89 -8.29 -19.74 -5.00
CA LEU A 89 -8.06 -20.87 -4.10
C LEU A 89 -9.01 -20.79 -2.91
N THR A 90 -9.81 -21.82 -2.70
CA THR A 90 -10.72 -21.94 -1.55
C THR A 90 -10.06 -22.67 -0.37
N SER A 91 -10.60 -22.47 0.83
CA SER A 91 -10.03 -23.04 2.07
C SER A 91 -10.11 -24.57 2.18
N ASP A 92 -10.95 -25.19 1.36
CA ASP A 92 -11.14 -26.62 1.11
C ASP A 92 -10.15 -27.16 0.07
N GLY A 93 -9.47 -26.29 -0.69
CA GLY A 93 -8.43 -26.65 -1.65
C GLY A 93 -8.89 -26.72 -3.10
N GLN A 94 -10.14 -26.35 -3.40
CA GLN A 94 -10.57 -26.19 -4.78
C GLN A 94 -9.87 -24.98 -5.40
N LEU A 95 -9.35 -25.18 -6.61
CA LEU A 95 -8.76 -24.13 -7.42
C LEU A 95 -9.65 -23.91 -8.64
N THR A 96 -10.00 -22.65 -8.88
CA THR A 96 -10.73 -22.24 -10.07
C THR A 96 -10.02 -21.09 -10.75
N GLU A 97 -10.19 -20.98 -12.06
CA GLU A 97 -9.71 -19.85 -12.85
C GLU A 97 -10.91 -19.13 -13.46
N THR A 98 -10.98 -17.82 -13.28
CA THR A 98 -12.05 -16.97 -13.81
C THR A 98 -11.50 -16.05 -14.89
N ALA A 99 -12.04 -16.19 -16.10
CA ALA A 99 -11.83 -15.26 -17.20
C ALA A 99 -12.60 -13.96 -16.96
N VAL A 100 -12.09 -12.85 -17.52
CA VAL A 100 -12.68 -11.52 -17.34
C VAL A 100 -12.96 -10.81 -18.66
N GLY A 101 -14.02 -10.01 -18.66
CA GLY A 101 -14.30 -8.98 -19.67
C GLY A 101 -13.99 -7.59 -19.11
N ILE A 102 -13.46 -6.70 -19.96
CA ILE A 102 -13.10 -5.33 -19.60
C ILE A 102 -13.96 -4.37 -20.43
N TYR A 103 -14.67 -3.46 -19.78
CA TYR A 103 -15.59 -2.52 -20.43
C TYR A 103 -15.31 -1.08 -19.99
N GLY A 104 -15.52 -0.12 -20.90
CA GLY A 104 -15.27 1.30 -20.62
C GLY A 104 -13.79 1.62 -20.35
N TYR A 105 -12.87 0.78 -20.83
CA TYR A 105 -11.43 1.04 -20.81
C TYR A 105 -10.99 1.58 -22.16
N ASP A 106 -10.45 2.79 -22.14
CA ASP A 106 -9.79 3.37 -23.30
C ASP A 106 -8.27 3.48 -23.01
N PRO A 107 -7.42 2.77 -23.78
CA PRO A 107 -5.98 2.80 -23.59
C PRO A 107 -5.36 4.18 -23.87
N ASN A 108 -6.04 5.07 -24.60
CA ASN A 108 -5.52 6.38 -24.98
C ASN A 108 -5.78 7.49 -23.95
N THR A 109 -6.76 7.31 -23.06
CA THR A 109 -7.15 8.32 -22.05
C THR A 109 -6.61 8.01 -20.64
N SER A 110 -5.88 6.90 -20.46
CA SER A 110 -5.33 6.54 -19.16
C SER A 110 -4.18 7.49 -18.75
N PRO A 111 -4.31 8.25 -17.65
CA PRO A 111 -3.29 9.23 -17.20
C PRO A 111 -1.99 8.58 -16.71
N ALA A 112 -1.87 7.26 -16.78
CA ALA A 112 -0.69 6.48 -16.38
C ALA A 112 0.56 6.77 -17.24
N TYR A 113 0.40 7.42 -18.40
CA TYR A 113 1.48 7.60 -19.38
C TYR A 113 1.84 9.05 -19.70
N SER A 114 1.22 10.05 -19.06
CA SER A 114 1.43 11.48 -19.39
C SER A 114 2.59 12.16 -18.64
N SER A 115 3.37 11.44 -17.82
CA SER A 115 4.50 12.03 -17.07
C SER A 115 5.86 11.42 -17.41
N GLY A 116 6.26 11.51 -18.67
CA GLY A 116 7.67 11.40 -19.04
C GLY A 116 8.41 12.69 -18.71
N SER A 117 8.66 12.98 -17.43
CA SER A 117 9.51 14.09 -17.02
C SER A 117 10.79 13.55 -16.39
N SER A 118 11.87 13.63 -17.16
CA SER A 118 13.24 13.30 -16.77
C SER A 118 13.72 14.21 -15.63
N GLY A 119 13.61 13.75 -14.39
CA GLY A 119 14.28 14.38 -13.26
C GLY A 119 15.77 14.06 -13.30
N LYS A 120 16.63 15.09 -13.40
CA LYS A 120 18.09 14.95 -13.27
C LYS A 120 18.40 14.49 -11.84
N ALA A 121 19.05 13.33 -11.70
CA ALA A 121 19.52 12.80 -10.43
C ALA A 121 20.97 13.27 -10.16
N GLU A 122 21.22 13.81 -8.97
CA GLU A 122 22.56 14.14 -8.49
C GLU A 122 23.38 12.86 -8.22
N ARG A 123 24.67 12.92 -8.56
CA ARG A 123 25.61 11.81 -8.48
C ARG A 123 26.07 11.58 -7.03
N SER A 124 25.85 10.39 -6.50
CA SER A 124 26.54 9.89 -5.30
C SER A 124 26.97 8.44 -5.50
N HIS A 125 28.26 8.16 -5.36
CA HIS A 125 28.84 6.80 -5.44
C HIS A 125 28.73 6.09 -4.08
N VAL A 126 28.02 4.96 -3.96
CA VAL A 126 28.19 4.02 -2.81
C VAL A 126 27.87 2.56 -3.17
N ARG A 127 28.59 1.64 -2.50
CA ARG A 127 28.62 0.17 -2.52
C ARG A 127 27.32 -0.57 -2.12
N ARG A 128 27.23 -1.82 -2.61
CA ARG A 128 26.20 -2.89 -2.50
C ARG A 128 25.53 -3.19 -1.14
N LYS A 129 24.25 -3.61 -1.23
CA LYS A 129 23.42 -4.45 -0.33
C LYS A 129 22.71 -3.75 0.85
N ARG A 130 21.78 -2.81 0.62
CA ARG A 130 20.86 -2.39 1.71
C ARG A 130 19.43 -2.05 1.23
N GLN A 131 18.46 -2.88 1.65
CA GLN A 131 17.01 -2.53 1.65
C GLN A 131 16.63 -1.39 2.63
N ILE A 132 17.64 -0.83 3.31
CA ILE A 132 17.57 0.32 4.21
C ILE A 132 18.46 1.41 3.60
N PHE A 133 17.85 2.53 3.18
CA PHE A 133 18.50 3.65 2.54
C PHE A 133 19.07 4.61 3.59
N GLY A 134 20.40 4.62 3.75
CA GLY A 134 21.06 5.54 4.69
C GLY A 134 20.78 5.19 6.16
N HIS A 135 20.13 6.09 6.90
CA HIS A 135 19.73 5.87 8.30
C HIS A 135 18.34 5.24 8.36
N ASP A 136 18.15 4.22 9.21
CA ASP A 136 16.89 3.48 9.34
C ASP A 136 15.72 4.41 9.76
N GLY A 137 14.90 4.80 8.78
CA GLY A 137 13.73 5.65 8.94
C GLY A 137 12.49 4.91 9.44
N ARG A 138 12.62 3.65 9.88
CA ARG A 138 11.51 2.85 10.40
C ARG A 138 11.27 3.13 11.87
N PHE A 139 10.06 3.60 12.16
CA PHE A 139 9.62 3.89 13.52
C PHE A 139 8.89 2.68 14.11
N SER A 140 9.40 2.19 15.24
CA SER A 140 8.59 1.34 16.11
C SER A 140 7.61 2.23 16.85
N ILE A 141 6.31 1.97 16.67
CA ILE A 141 5.28 2.75 17.33
C ILE A 141 5.32 2.41 18.83
N ALA A 142 5.66 3.40 19.66
CA ALA A 142 5.66 3.26 21.11
C ALA A 142 4.22 3.33 21.65
N GLY A 143 3.91 2.46 22.61
CA GLY A 143 2.59 2.35 23.25
C GLY A 143 1.64 1.39 22.53
N GLN A 144 1.23 0.32 23.24
CA GLN A 144 0.37 -0.72 22.68
C GLN A 144 -0.99 -0.18 22.20
N ASP A 145 -1.51 0.87 22.84
CA ASP A 145 -2.80 1.46 22.49
C ASP A 145 -2.79 2.17 21.13
N PHE A 146 -1.65 2.75 20.73
CA PHE A 146 -1.54 3.40 19.41
C PHE A 146 -1.57 2.39 18.28
N LEU A 147 -1.02 1.20 18.49
CA LEU A 147 -0.99 0.12 17.51
C LEU A 147 -2.38 -0.41 17.15
N LEU A 148 -3.31 -0.31 18.09
CA LEU A 148 -4.71 -0.72 17.90
C LEU A 148 -5.59 0.41 17.35
N LYS A 149 -5.05 1.62 17.14
CA LYS A 149 -5.76 2.75 16.56
C LYS A 149 -5.53 2.85 15.05
N TYR A 150 -6.52 3.39 14.34
CA TYR A 150 -6.38 3.72 12.93
C TYR A 150 -5.37 4.87 12.75
N PRO A 151 -4.44 4.80 11.77
CA PRO A 151 -4.40 3.86 10.66
C PRO A 151 -3.59 2.58 10.90
N PHE A 152 -2.92 2.41 12.03
CA PHE A 152 -2.00 1.28 12.27
C PHE A 152 -2.72 -0.05 12.45
N SER A 153 -3.92 -0.01 13.04
CA SER A 153 -4.76 -1.18 13.32
C SER A 153 -5.19 -1.99 12.10
N VAL A 154 -5.03 -1.41 10.89
CA VAL A 154 -5.38 -2.04 9.60
C VAL A 154 -4.29 -3.00 9.11
N ALA A 155 -3.08 -2.92 9.66
CA ALA A 155 -2.00 -3.83 9.29
C ALA A 155 -2.22 -5.19 9.97
N VAL A 156 -2.11 -6.26 9.19
CA VAL A 156 -2.30 -7.64 9.66
C VAL A 156 -1.11 -8.50 9.25
N LYS A 157 -0.83 -9.57 10.02
CA LYS A 157 0.23 -10.52 9.70
C LYS A 157 -0.34 -11.75 9.01
N LEU A 158 0.25 -12.18 7.90
CA LEU A 158 -0.10 -13.45 7.28
C LEU A 158 0.69 -14.58 7.94
N SER A 159 0.09 -15.77 8.04
CA SER A 159 0.78 -16.95 8.58
C SER A 159 1.94 -17.44 7.69
N THR A 160 2.04 -16.94 6.45
CA THR A 160 3.19 -17.16 5.55
C THR A 160 4.38 -16.25 5.85
N GLY A 161 4.23 -15.29 6.78
CA GLY A 161 5.30 -14.38 7.21
C GLY A 161 5.12 -12.93 6.73
N CYS A 162 4.34 -12.73 5.66
CA CYS A 162 4.04 -11.42 5.09
C CYS A 162 3.13 -10.53 5.95
N THR A 163 2.92 -9.31 5.46
CA THR A 163 1.95 -8.33 5.94
C THR A 163 0.77 -8.24 4.96
N GLY A 164 -0.40 -7.84 5.46
CA GLY A 164 -1.53 -7.41 4.63
C GLY A 164 -2.20 -6.16 5.21
N THR A 165 -3.18 -5.62 4.50
CA THR A 165 -3.96 -4.44 4.92
C THR A 165 -5.45 -4.68 4.81
N LEU A 166 -6.19 -4.35 5.88
CA LEU A 166 -7.65 -4.43 5.90
C LEU A 166 -8.24 -3.39 4.93
N VAL A 167 -8.99 -3.86 3.94
CA VAL A 167 -9.66 -3.04 2.91
C VAL A 167 -11.18 -3.21 2.87
N GLY A 168 -11.72 -4.08 3.73
CA GLY A 168 -13.14 -4.27 3.98
C GLY A 168 -13.35 -5.19 5.17
N ASP A 169 -14.58 -5.37 5.65
CA ASP A 169 -14.87 -6.12 6.90
C ASP A 169 -14.42 -7.59 6.90
N ARG A 170 -14.24 -8.16 5.71
CA ARG A 170 -13.73 -9.52 5.49
C ARG A 170 -12.54 -9.55 4.54
N HIS A 171 -11.99 -8.41 4.14
CA HIS A 171 -11.09 -8.35 2.99
C HIS A 171 -9.73 -7.79 3.36
N VAL A 172 -8.69 -8.52 2.96
CA VAL A 172 -7.28 -8.17 3.19
C VAL A 172 -6.57 -8.10 1.85
N LEU A 173 -5.98 -6.95 1.55
CA LEU A 173 -5.09 -6.77 0.42
C LEU A 173 -3.66 -7.15 0.83
N THR A 174 -2.95 -7.89 -0.02
CA THR A 174 -1.58 -8.36 0.21
C THR A 174 -0.86 -8.51 -1.13
N ALA A 175 0.43 -8.83 -1.12
CA ALA A 175 1.18 -9.21 -2.32
C ALA A 175 0.85 -10.66 -2.75
N ALA A 176 0.92 -10.94 -4.05
CA ALA A 176 0.63 -12.26 -4.60
C ALA A 176 1.72 -13.27 -4.23
N HIS A 177 2.99 -12.87 -4.23
CA HIS A 177 4.11 -13.74 -3.86
C HIS A 177 4.03 -14.29 -2.43
N CYS A 178 3.25 -13.63 -1.57
CA CYS A 178 3.00 -14.08 -0.19
C CYS A 178 2.16 -15.36 -0.11
N VAL A 179 1.47 -15.71 -1.20
CA VAL A 179 0.57 -16.87 -1.30
C VAL A 179 0.83 -17.74 -2.52
N HIS A 180 1.58 -17.26 -3.52
CA HIS A 180 1.80 -17.93 -4.79
C HIS A 180 3.21 -17.66 -5.32
N ASP A 181 4.00 -18.67 -5.71
CA ASP A 181 5.39 -18.47 -6.18
C ASP A 181 5.52 -18.16 -7.69
N GLY A 182 4.37 -17.97 -8.34
CA GLY A 182 4.23 -17.74 -9.77
C GLY A 182 4.13 -19.03 -10.60
N LYS A 183 4.24 -20.21 -9.97
CA LYS A 183 3.90 -21.51 -10.58
C LYS A 183 2.84 -22.26 -9.79
N ASN A 184 2.92 -22.23 -8.47
CA ASN A 184 2.04 -22.90 -7.53
C ASN A 184 1.76 -22.03 -6.30
N TYR A 185 0.68 -22.37 -5.58
CA TYR A 185 0.44 -21.81 -4.25
C TYR A 185 1.50 -22.29 -3.25
N VAL A 186 1.89 -21.40 -2.35
CA VAL A 186 2.94 -21.67 -1.36
C VAL A 186 2.42 -22.53 -0.20
N LYS A 187 3.34 -23.15 0.53
CA LYS A 187 3.05 -23.94 1.73
C LYS A 187 2.20 -23.15 2.72
N GLY A 188 1.09 -23.75 3.12
CA GLY A 188 0.15 -23.15 4.06
C GLY A 188 -0.88 -22.21 3.45
N ALA A 189 -0.84 -21.92 2.14
CA ALA A 189 -1.84 -21.07 1.47
C ALA A 189 -3.28 -21.62 1.59
N GLN A 190 -3.48 -22.93 1.50
CA GLN A 190 -4.80 -23.57 1.70
C GLN A 190 -5.37 -23.33 3.11
N LYS A 191 -4.50 -23.29 4.13
CA LYS A 191 -4.85 -23.07 5.54
C LYS A 191 -4.43 -21.68 6.02
N LEU A 192 -4.37 -20.70 5.11
CA LEU A 192 -3.85 -19.37 5.39
C LEU A 192 -4.64 -18.71 6.53
N ARG A 193 -3.90 -18.09 7.45
CA ARG A 193 -4.46 -17.34 8.58
C ARG A 193 -3.95 -15.90 8.54
N VAL A 194 -4.81 -14.99 8.95
CA VAL A 194 -4.55 -13.56 9.08
C VAL A 194 -4.60 -13.19 10.56
N GLY A 195 -3.49 -12.65 11.05
CA GLY A 195 -3.24 -12.29 12.44
C GLY A 195 -3.51 -10.83 12.70
N PHE A 196 -4.41 -10.58 13.64
CA PHE A 196 -4.79 -9.26 14.13
C PHE A 196 -4.07 -9.01 15.45
N LEU A 197 -3.28 -7.93 15.50
CA LEU A 197 -2.50 -7.57 16.68
C LEU A 197 -3.40 -7.29 17.90
N LYS A 198 -3.15 -7.87 19.06
CA LYS A 198 -3.88 -7.56 20.31
C LYS A 198 -2.93 -7.02 21.37
N THR A 199 -3.46 -6.13 22.21
CA THR A 199 -2.82 -5.79 23.49
C THR A 199 -2.76 -7.03 24.36
N LYS A 200 -1.73 -7.11 25.20
CA LYS A 200 -1.72 -8.06 26.31
C LYS A 200 -2.65 -7.45 27.36
N GLN A 201 -3.91 -7.90 27.45
CA GLN A 201 -4.67 -7.64 28.68
C GLN A 201 -3.82 -8.18 29.84
N ARG A 202 -3.63 -7.39 30.90
CA ARG A 202 -3.21 -7.95 32.19
C ARG A 202 -4.25 -9.02 32.51
N ASP A 203 -3.84 -10.28 32.50
CA ASP A 203 -4.66 -11.40 32.97
C ASP A 203 -4.86 -11.21 34.49
N THR A 204 -5.69 -10.24 34.89
CA THR A 204 -5.97 -9.89 36.29
C THR A 204 -7.46 -9.65 36.47
N GLU A 205 -8.27 -10.63 36.04
CA GLU A 205 -9.69 -10.75 36.42
C GLU A 205 -10.06 -12.22 36.64
N ALA A 206 -9.18 -12.98 37.30
CA ALA A 206 -9.48 -14.34 37.77
C ALA A 206 -8.68 -14.77 39.03
N SER A 207 -8.32 -13.83 39.90
CA SER A 207 -7.83 -14.12 41.27
C SER A 207 -8.13 -12.95 42.19
N SER A 208 -9.41 -12.61 42.30
CA SER A 208 -9.94 -11.72 43.34
C SER A 208 -10.55 -12.54 44.47
N TYR A 209 -9.90 -13.62 44.90
CA TYR A 209 -10.23 -14.33 46.13
C TYR A 209 -8.94 -15.01 46.61
N LEU A 210 -8.19 -14.33 47.47
CA LEU A 210 -7.64 -14.87 48.72
C LEU A 210 -6.52 -13.98 49.28
N ALA A 211 -6.69 -13.67 50.56
CA ALA A 211 -5.69 -13.31 51.57
C ALA A 211 -5.02 -11.93 51.46
N SER A 212 -5.72 -10.98 52.08
CA SER A 212 -5.16 -9.92 52.91
C SER A 212 -4.11 -10.42 53.92
N ASN A 213 -3.11 -9.56 54.14
CA ASN A 213 -2.13 -9.48 55.25
C ASN A 213 -0.70 -9.74 54.80
N PHE A 214 0.13 -8.70 54.80
CA PHE A 214 1.30 -8.58 55.68
C PHE A 214 1.96 -7.20 55.51
N THR A 215 1.72 -6.35 56.52
CA THR A 215 2.61 -5.38 57.20
C THR A 215 3.50 -4.39 56.42
N ASN A 216 3.35 -3.14 56.85
CA ASN A 216 4.19 -1.97 56.56
C ASN A 216 5.70 -2.22 56.77
N HIS A 217 6.51 -1.85 55.79
CA HIS A 217 7.87 -1.38 56.01
C HIS A 217 8.20 -0.24 55.03
N VAL A 218 8.52 0.91 55.59
CA VAL A 218 9.07 2.08 54.90
C VAL A 218 10.58 1.89 54.82
N GLU A 219 11.15 1.80 53.62
CA GLU A 219 12.53 2.25 53.39
C GLU A 219 12.79 2.53 51.91
N GLY A 220 13.41 3.69 51.66
CA GLY A 220 13.65 4.23 50.33
C GLY A 220 14.66 3.40 49.54
N GLY A 221 14.30 3.10 48.29
CA GLY A 221 15.19 2.51 47.30
C GLY A 221 14.79 2.97 45.91
N ARG A 222 15.75 3.53 45.16
CA ARG A 222 15.59 4.00 43.77
C ARG A 222 14.79 3.00 42.95
N ALA A 223 13.68 3.45 42.35
CA ALA A 223 12.96 2.67 41.34
C ALA A 223 13.93 2.33 40.21
N LEU A 224 14.41 1.08 40.19
CA LEU A 224 15.15 0.51 39.07
C LEU A 224 14.24 0.61 37.84
N TYR A 225 14.63 1.46 36.90
CA TYR A 225 14.04 1.51 35.56
C TYR A 225 14.35 0.17 34.89
N THR A 226 13.46 -0.80 35.07
CA THR A 226 13.52 -2.05 34.35
C THR A 226 13.11 -1.73 32.91
N PRO A 227 14.02 -1.84 31.92
CA PRO A 227 13.65 -1.61 30.53
C PRO A 227 12.54 -2.60 30.17
N PRO A 228 11.48 -2.16 29.45
CA PRO A 228 10.34 -3.01 29.16
C PRO A 228 10.82 -4.28 28.45
N THR A 229 10.74 -5.40 29.16
CA THR A 229 11.13 -6.71 28.69
C THR A 229 10.31 -7.06 27.45
N ASN A 230 10.96 -7.09 26.29
CA ASN A 230 10.52 -7.57 24.97
C ASN A 230 9.08 -8.11 24.90
N GLU A 231 8.08 -7.23 25.02
CA GLU A 231 6.68 -7.61 25.06
C GLU A 231 6.22 -8.04 23.65
N LYS A 232 6.38 -9.32 23.34
CA LYS A 232 5.89 -9.91 22.10
C LYS A 232 4.36 -9.76 22.06
N MET A 233 3.87 -8.96 21.11
CA MET A 233 2.43 -8.75 20.92
C MET A 233 1.76 -10.07 20.48
N LYS A 234 0.55 -10.33 20.98
CA LYS A 234 -0.23 -11.53 20.61
C LYS A 234 -1.03 -11.25 19.34
N PHE A 235 -1.27 -12.28 18.54
CA PHE A 235 -2.13 -12.21 17.36
C PHE A 235 -3.40 -13.03 17.57
N GLN A 236 -4.56 -12.44 17.31
CA GLN A 236 -5.79 -13.19 17.07
C GLN A 236 -5.82 -13.60 15.59
N TRP A 237 -5.93 -14.90 15.31
CA TRP A 237 -5.90 -15.42 13.95
C TRP A 237 -7.30 -15.69 13.41
N ILE A 238 -7.57 -15.24 12.18
CA ILE A 238 -8.77 -15.58 11.41
C ILE A 238 -8.33 -16.31 10.14
N ARG A 239 -8.96 -17.44 9.82
CA ARG A 239 -8.64 -18.21 8.61
C ARG A 239 -9.20 -17.51 7.37
N ALA A 240 -8.45 -17.56 6.27
CA ALA A 240 -8.94 -17.18 4.95
C ALA A 240 -9.98 -18.21 4.46
N ARG A 241 -11.07 -17.71 3.88
CA ARG A 241 -12.10 -18.47 3.18
C ARG A 241 -11.64 -18.77 1.75
N ARG A 242 -11.15 -17.75 1.05
CA ARG A 242 -10.61 -17.85 -0.30
C ARG A 242 -9.58 -16.76 -0.58
N THR A 243 -8.76 -16.99 -1.59
CA THR A 243 -7.67 -16.12 -2.03
C THR A 243 -7.79 -15.91 -3.53
N HIS A 244 -7.75 -14.65 -3.98
CA HIS A 244 -7.73 -14.28 -5.40
C HIS A 244 -6.33 -13.84 -5.81
N VAL A 245 -5.82 -14.39 -6.92
CA VAL A 245 -4.50 -14.07 -7.48
C VAL A 245 -4.63 -13.83 -8.99
N PRO A 246 -4.20 -12.67 -9.52
CA PRO A 246 -4.25 -12.39 -10.96
C PRO A 246 -3.29 -13.28 -11.74
N LYS A 247 -3.70 -13.69 -12.95
CA LYS A 247 -2.90 -14.50 -13.86
C LYS A 247 -1.67 -13.73 -14.36
N GLY A 248 -1.66 -12.40 -14.30
CA GLY A 248 -0.47 -11.60 -14.60
C GLY A 248 0.72 -11.95 -13.71
N TRP A 249 0.48 -12.27 -12.43
CA TRP A 249 1.53 -12.79 -11.54
C TRP A 249 1.96 -14.20 -11.95
N ILE A 250 0.99 -15.07 -12.25
CA ILE A 250 1.22 -16.50 -12.52
C ILE A 250 1.91 -16.71 -13.87
N LYS A 251 1.59 -15.92 -14.89
CA LYS A 251 2.21 -15.99 -16.23
C LYS A 251 3.50 -15.18 -16.32
N GLY A 252 3.66 -14.14 -15.51
CA GLY A 252 4.77 -13.19 -15.56
C GLY A 252 6.14 -13.74 -15.15
N ASN A 253 6.25 -15.02 -14.78
CA ASN A 253 7.54 -15.68 -14.57
C ASN A 253 8.25 -16.07 -15.89
N ALA A 254 7.59 -15.95 -17.05
CA ALA A 254 8.20 -16.17 -18.36
C ALA A 254 8.72 -14.88 -19.02
N ASN A 255 8.10 -13.73 -18.70
CA ASN A 255 8.48 -12.39 -19.16
C ASN A 255 8.35 -11.46 -17.96
N ASP A 256 9.45 -10.89 -17.47
CA ASP A 256 9.76 -10.09 -16.25
C ASP A 256 8.73 -9.06 -15.70
N ILE A 257 7.55 -8.97 -16.30
CA ILE A 257 6.37 -8.13 -15.99
C ILE A 257 5.54 -8.68 -14.81
N GLY A 258 5.86 -9.87 -14.27
CA GLY A 258 5.10 -10.47 -13.15
C GLY A 258 4.90 -9.54 -11.96
N MET A 259 5.89 -8.67 -11.68
CA MET A 259 5.83 -7.67 -10.61
C MET A 259 4.65 -6.69 -10.73
N ASP A 260 4.23 -6.35 -11.96
CA ASP A 260 3.12 -5.43 -12.19
C ASP A 260 1.80 -5.97 -11.60
N TYR A 261 1.73 -7.28 -11.40
CA TYR A 261 0.54 -7.98 -10.90
C TYR A 261 0.77 -8.65 -9.55
N ASP A 262 1.80 -8.24 -8.79
CA ASP A 262 2.09 -8.78 -7.46
C ASP A 262 1.13 -8.25 -6.37
N TYR A 263 -0.16 -8.52 -6.54
CA TYR A 263 -1.22 -8.26 -5.57
C TYR A 263 -2.18 -9.44 -5.48
N ALA A 264 -2.74 -9.65 -4.30
CA ALA A 264 -3.76 -10.66 -4.05
C ALA A 264 -4.76 -10.14 -3.01
N LEU A 265 -5.98 -10.67 -3.07
CA LEU A 265 -7.02 -10.38 -2.09
C LEU A 265 -7.41 -11.64 -1.34
N LEU A 266 -7.46 -11.53 -0.01
CA LEU A 266 -7.93 -12.59 0.87
C LEU A 266 -9.31 -12.23 1.40
N GLU A 267 -10.26 -13.16 1.29
CA GLU A 267 -11.53 -13.08 2.02
C GLU A 267 -11.43 -13.91 3.30
N LEU A 268 -11.84 -13.35 4.44
CA LEU A 268 -11.81 -13.97 5.75
C LEU A 268 -13.09 -14.77 6.02
N LYS A 269 -12.96 -15.92 6.68
CA LYS A 269 -14.12 -16.74 7.10
C LYS A 269 -15.07 -16.01 8.05
N LYS A 270 -14.56 -15.06 8.84
CA LYS A 270 -15.34 -14.25 9.80
C LYS A 270 -15.06 -12.77 9.58
N PRO A 271 -16.06 -11.89 9.75
CA PRO A 271 -15.85 -10.45 9.67
C PRO A 271 -15.07 -9.98 10.90
N HIS A 272 -14.25 -8.96 10.73
CA HIS A 272 -13.59 -8.28 11.83
C HIS A 272 -14.34 -7.02 12.23
N LYS A 273 -14.10 -6.51 13.45
CA LYS A 273 -14.73 -5.28 13.96
C LYS A 273 -13.84 -4.04 13.88
N ARG A 274 -12.71 -4.12 13.16
CA ARG A 274 -11.76 -3.00 13.03
C ARG A 274 -12.16 -2.08 11.89
N ARG A 275 -11.80 -0.80 12.03
CA ARG A 275 -11.74 0.10 10.87
C ARG A 275 -10.81 -0.49 9.82
N HIS A 276 -11.23 -0.44 8.57
CA HIS A 276 -10.41 -0.78 7.41
C HIS A 276 -10.11 0.49 6.60
N MET A 277 -9.13 0.42 5.71
CA MET A 277 -8.81 1.53 4.81
C MET A 277 -9.65 1.43 3.54
N LYS A 278 -9.95 2.56 2.90
CA LYS A 278 -10.56 2.56 1.57
C LYS A 278 -9.49 2.32 0.50
N LEU A 279 -9.90 1.75 -0.63
CA LEU A 279 -9.07 1.72 -1.84
C LEU A 279 -9.14 3.09 -2.54
N GLY A 280 -8.08 3.43 -3.27
CA GLY A 280 -8.07 4.57 -4.18
C GLY A 280 -7.18 4.29 -5.36
N VAL A 281 -7.49 4.90 -6.50
CA VAL A 281 -6.58 4.87 -7.64
C VAL A 281 -5.33 5.68 -7.32
N SER A 282 -4.16 5.11 -7.59
CA SER A 282 -2.88 5.77 -7.33
C SER A 282 -2.79 7.06 -8.14
N PRO A 283 -2.63 8.24 -7.49
CA PRO A 283 -2.22 9.42 -8.23
C PRO A 283 -0.77 9.25 -8.71
N PRO A 284 -0.33 10.08 -9.68
CA PRO A 284 1.08 10.25 -9.98
C PRO A 284 1.87 10.73 -8.76
N ALA A 285 3.11 10.28 -8.64
CA ALA A 285 3.99 10.57 -7.52
C ALA A 285 4.16 12.07 -7.27
N GLN A 286 4.17 12.90 -8.32
CA GLN A 286 4.28 14.35 -8.21
C GLN A 286 3.04 15.00 -7.60
N ARG A 287 1.86 14.36 -7.71
CA ARG A 287 0.59 14.83 -7.13
C ARG A 287 0.38 14.38 -5.68
N LEU A 288 1.26 13.52 -5.15
CA LEU A 288 1.20 13.14 -3.75
C LEU A 288 1.64 14.30 -2.84
N PRO A 289 0.99 14.50 -1.67
CA PRO A 289 1.38 15.53 -0.70
C PRO A 289 2.84 15.41 -0.27
N GLY A 290 3.68 16.37 -0.68
CA GLY A 290 5.12 16.34 -0.42
C GLY A 290 5.82 15.13 -1.05
N ARG A 291 5.24 14.54 -2.10
CA ARG A 291 5.66 13.27 -2.72
C ARG A 291 5.77 12.13 -1.71
N ARG A 292 4.98 12.10 -0.63
CA ARG A 292 5.12 11.10 0.44
C ARG A 292 4.10 9.97 0.34
N VAL A 293 4.57 8.78 0.67
CA VAL A 293 3.75 7.58 0.92
C VAL A 293 4.00 7.04 2.31
N HIS A 294 3.04 6.27 2.81
CA HIS A 294 3.05 5.72 4.16
C HIS A 294 2.67 4.24 4.12
N PHE A 295 3.27 3.43 4.99
CA PHE A 295 2.76 2.10 5.28
C PHE A 295 3.24 1.58 6.64
N SER A 296 2.55 0.55 7.12
CA SER A 296 2.92 -0.19 8.32
C SER A 296 2.97 -1.67 8.01
N GLY A 297 3.92 -2.38 8.60
CA GLY A 297 4.10 -3.80 8.39
C GLY A 297 4.95 -4.51 9.44
N PHE A 298 5.03 -5.82 9.30
CA PHE A 298 5.67 -6.74 10.24
C PHE A 298 6.99 -7.25 9.66
N ASP A 299 8.02 -6.41 9.74
CA ASP A 299 9.38 -6.74 9.34
C ASP A 299 9.95 -7.89 10.19
N ASN A 300 10.67 -8.81 9.56
CA ASN A 300 11.22 -10.01 10.22
C ASN A 300 12.36 -9.70 11.19
N ASP A 301 13.09 -8.61 10.99
CA ASP A 301 14.16 -8.16 11.89
C ASP A 301 13.62 -7.50 13.17
N ARG A 302 12.31 -7.18 13.21
CA ARG A 302 11.61 -6.66 14.39
C ARG A 302 10.42 -7.57 14.77
N PRO A 303 10.67 -8.85 15.14
CA PRO A 303 9.62 -9.84 15.33
C PRO A 303 8.63 -9.42 16.44
N GLY A 304 7.33 -9.54 16.14
CA GLY A 304 6.26 -9.21 17.08
C GLY A 304 6.02 -7.71 17.26
N LYS A 305 6.71 -6.84 16.51
CA LYS A 305 6.48 -5.39 16.50
C LYS A 305 5.88 -4.97 15.17
N LEU A 306 4.88 -4.10 15.22
CA LEU A 306 4.42 -3.37 14.04
C LEU A 306 5.33 -2.17 13.81
N VAL A 307 5.79 -2.01 12.58
CA VAL A 307 6.74 -0.98 12.21
C VAL A 307 6.06 -0.03 11.22
N TYR A 308 6.17 1.27 11.46
CA TYR A 308 5.62 2.31 10.60
C TYR A 308 6.72 3.09 9.90
N ARG A 309 6.44 3.51 8.67
CA ARG A 309 7.35 4.36 7.90
C ARG A 309 6.59 5.26 6.94
N PHE A 310 7.29 6.30 6.54
CA PHE A 310 6.92 7.15 5.43
C PHE A 310 8.19 7.52 4.68
N CYS A 311 8.07 7.67 3.36
CA CYS A 311 9.20 8.03 2.52
C CYS A 311 8.71 8.82 1.31
N ARG A 312 9.66 9.35 0.54
CA ARG A 312 9.36 9.97 -0.74
C ARG A 312 9.12 8.89 -1.80
N ALA A 313 8.02 9.03 -2.53
CA ALA A 313 7.78 8.39 -3.81
C ALA A 313 8.70 9.03 -4.86
N GLY A 314 9.53 8.19 -5.46
CA GLY A 314 10.51 8.54 -6.46
C GLY A 314 9.93 8.44 -7.85
N GLU A 315 10.49 7.52 -8.64
CA GLU A 315 10.09 7.20 -10.00
C GLU A 315 8.82 6.32 -10.02
N GLU A 316 8.12 6.29 -11.14
CA GLU A 316 6.95 5.43 -11.34
C GLU A 316 6.87 4.93 -12.78
N THR A 317 6.37 3.71 -12.95
CA THR A 317 5.85 3.20 -14.22
C THR A 317 4.33 3.23 -14.17
N SER A 318 3.64 2.77 -15.21
CA SER A 318 2.17 2.61 -15.19
C SER A 318 1.70 1.81 -13.97
N ASP A 319 2.43 0.75 -13.62
CA ASP A 319 1.98 -0.26 -12.67
C ASP A 319 2.81 -0.33 -11.39
N LEU A 320 3.97 0.33 -11.33
CA LEU A 320 4.89 0.30 -10.20
C LEU A 320 5.23 1.70 -9.70
N LEU A 321 5.36 1.82 -8.38
CA LEU A 321 5.81 3.01 -7.68
C LEU A 321 7.13 2.70 -6.97
N TYR A 322 8.20 3.35 -7.40
CA TYR A 322 9.53 3.23 -6.81
C TYR A 322 9.67 4.23 -5.66
N GLN A 323 10.19 3.76 -4.54
CA GLN A 323 10.23 4.53 -3.31
C GLN A 323 11.38 4.08 -2.42
N HIS A 324 11.83 4.98 -1.54
CA HIS A 324 12.96 4.76 -0.63
C HIS A 324 12.50 4.56 0.82
N CYS A 325 11.41 3.83 1.04
CA CYS A 325 10.97 3.45 2.38
C CYS A 325 11.72 2.19 2.78
N ASP A 326 12.49 2.30 3.85
CA ASP A 326 13.18 1.18 4.46
C ASP A 326 12.22 0.04 4.79
N ALA A 327 12.59 -1.15 4.33
CA ALA A 327 11.82 -2.35 4.55
C ALA A 327 12.76 -3.55 4.69
N GLN A 328 12.29 -4.54 5.41
CA GLN A 328 12.93 -5.85 5.52
C GLN A 328 11.92 -6.94 5.14
N PRO A 329 12.38 -8.17 4.86
CA PRO A 329 11.50 -9.28 4.54
C PRO A 329 10.38 -9.41 5.59
N GLY A 330 9.16 -9.72 5.15
CA GLY A 330 7.96 -9.74 6.00
C GLY A 330 7.10 -8.48 5.92
N ALA A 331 7.68 -7.34 5.52
CA ALA A 331 6.90 -6.14 5.19
C ALA A 331 6.09 -6.28 3.89
N SER A 332 6.44 -7.23 3.02
CA SER A 332 5.72 -7.52 1.77
C SER A 332 4.22 -7.71 1.98
N GLY A 333 3.43 -7.14 1.07
CA GLY A 333 1.97 -7.08 1.13
C GLY A 333 1.40 -5.94 1.97
N SER A 334 2.24 -5.11 2.60
CA SER A 334 1.78 -3.88 3.28
C SER A 334 1.05 -2.94 2.31
N GLY A 335 -0.10 -2.42 2.70
CA GLY A 335 -0.83 -1.42 1.92
C GLY A 335 -0.13 -0.07 1.99
N VAL A 336 0.35 0.39 0.85
CA VAL A 336 0.93 1.73 0.68
C VAL A 336 -0.20 2.73 0.49
N TYR A 337 -0.24 3.77 1.33
CA TYR A 337 -1.34 4.72 1.37
C TYR A 337 -0.87 6.17 1.39
N ALA A 338 -1.76 7.05 0.95
CA ALA A 338 -1.61 8.50 1.03
C ALA A 338 -2.81 9.11 1.77
N ARG A 339 -2.62 10.31 2.33
CA ARG A 339 -3.67 11.10 2.99
C ARG A 339 -3.90 12.36 2.18
N MET A 340 -5.06 12.46 1.52
CA MET A 340 -5.43 13.62 0.70
C MET A 340 -6.81 14.13 1.11
N TRP A 341 -7.14 15.34 0.68
CA TRP A 341 -8.43 15.97 0.98
C TRP A 341 -9.52 15.36 0.11
N ASP A 342 -10.57 14.82 0.73
CA ASP A 342 -11.79 14.42 0.05
C ASP A 342 -12.71 15.66 -0.04
N GLY A 343 -12.83 16.21 -1.26
CA GLY A 343 -13.65 17.38 -1.52
C GLY A 343 -15.14 17.15 -1.27
N ARG A 344 -15.65 15.95 -1.58
CA ARG A 344 -17.08 15.60 -1.46
C ARG A 344 -17.53 15.52 0.00
N HIS A 345 -16.71 14.90 0.85
CA HIS A 345 -17.01 14.74 2.28
C HIS A 345 -16.32 15.78 3.17
N ARG A 346 -15.62 16.76 2.56
CA ARG A 346 -14.90 17.85 3.23
C ARG A 346 -14.02 17.38 4.40
N ARG A 347 -13.28 16.28 4.21
CA ARG A 347 -12.43 15.69 5.26
C ARG A 347 -11.14 15.11 4.68
N TRP A 348 -10.14 14.96 5.52
CA TRP A 348 -8.93 14.22 5.14
C TRP A 348 -9.21 12.71 5.14
N GLU A 349 -8.94 12.05 4.01
CA GLU A 349 -9.16 10.63 3.87
C GLU A 349 -7.86 9.91 3.48
N ARG A 350 -7.61 8.76 4.11
CA ARG A 350 -6.51 7.87 3.75
C ARG A 350 -7.05 6.76 2.87
N LYS A 351 -6.44 6.57 1.71
CA LYS A 351 -6.75 5.47 0.80
C LYS A 351 -5.47 4.67 0.50
N VAL A 352 -5.59 3.35 0.45
CA VAL A 352 -4.54 2.47 -0.07
C VAL A 352 -4.47 2.72 -1.57
N ILE A 353 -3.27 3.05 -2.05
CA ILE A 353 -2.97 3.36 -3.45
C ILE A 353 -1.98 2.37 -4.05
N GLY A 354 -1.42 1.47 -3.25
CA GLY A 354 -0.52 0.43 -3.73
C GLY A 354 -0.29 -0.70 -2.72
N VAL A 355 0.39 -1.74 -3.18
CA VAL A 355 0.79 -2.91 -2.39
C VAL A 355 2.30 -3.00 -2.39
N PHE A 356 2.93 -2.96 -1.22
CA PHE A 356 4.38 -3.10 -1.12
C PHE A 356 4.79 -4.52 -1.55
N SER A 357 5.63 -4.63 -2.57
CA SER A 357 6.02 -5.90 -3.18
C SER A 357 7.41 -6.34 -2.73
N GLY A 358 8.41 -5.45 -2.79
CA GLY A 358 9.76 -5.85 -2.40
C GLY A 358 10.83 -4.85 -2.80
N HIS A 359 12.03 -5.35 -3.00
CA HIS A 359 13.23 -4.59 -3.32
C HIS A 359 13.67 -4.92 -4.74
N GLN A 360 14.16 -3.91 -5.44
CA GLN A 360 14.69 -4.05 -6.78
C GLN A 360 16.00 -3.29 -6.86
N TRP A 361 16.99 -3.86 -7.55
CA TRP A 361 18.22 -3.17 -7.89
C TRP A 361 18.25 -2.91 -9.39
N VAL A 362 18.81 -1.78 -9.76
CA VAL A 362 18.96 -1.30 -11.13
C VAL A 362 20.43 -0.98 -11.34
N GLU A 363 21.02 -1.37 -12.47
CA GLU A 363 22.36 -0.91 -12.84
C GLU A 363 22.23 0.13 -13.95
N ARG A 364 22.65 1.37 -13.67
CA ARG A 364 22.57 2.49 -14.61
C ARG A 364 23.92 3.16 -14.75
N GLN A 365 24.47 3.19 -15.96
CA GLN A 365 25.74 3.86 -16.29
C GLN A 365 26.90 3.51 -15.32
N GLY A 366 26.98 2.25 -14.90
CA GLY A 366 28.01 1.77 -13.96
C GLY A 366 27.74 2.04 -12.47
N ALA A 367 26.59 2.62 -12.11
CA ALA A 367 26.14 2.80 -10.73
C ALA A 367 24.90 1.93 -10.44
N SER A 368 24.90 1.23 -9.29
CA SER A 368 23.75 0.46 -8.84
C SER A 368 22.81 1.34 -8.01
N HIS A 369 21.54 1.43 -8.41
CA HIS A 369 20.48 2.13 -7.70
C HIS A 369 19.51 1.09 -7.11
N GLU A 370 19.37 1.09 -5.79
CA GLU A 370 18.42 0.22 -5.07
C GLU A 370 17.11 0.97 -4.84
N PHE A 371 15.97 0.31 -5.06
CA PHE A 371 14.64 0.86 -4.82
C PHE A 371 13.76 -0.16 -4.13
N ASN A 372 12.88 0.32 -3.26
CA ASN A 372 11.77 -0.46 -2.76
C ASN A 372 10.54 -0.16 -3.63
N VAL A 373 9.78 -1.20 -3.99
CA VAL A 373 8.76 -1.12 -5.04
C VAL A 373 7.39 -1.47 -4.47
N ALA A 374 6.39 -0.71 -4.90
CA ALA A 374 4.99 -1.02 -4.64
C ALA A 374 4.21 -1.12 -5.95
N VAL A 375 3.34 -2.12 -6.04
CA VAL A 375 2.38 -2.25 -7.14
C VAL A 375 1.33 -1.16 -6.98
N ARG A 376 1.21 -0.28 -7.97
CA ARG A 376 0.21 0.78 -8.01
C ARG A 376 -1.18 0.17 -8.21
N ILE A 377 -2.16 0.71 -7.50
CA ILE A 377 -3.57 0.47 -7.79
C ILE A 377 -3.97 1.37 -8.96
N THR A 378 -3.89 0.83 -10.18
CA THR A 378 -4.35 1.48 -11.42
C THR A 378 -5.88 1.43 -11.50
N PRO A 379 -6.54 2.17 -12.43
CA PRO A 379 -7.99 2.08 -12.61
C PRO A 379 -8.50 0.64 -12.82
N LEU A 380 -7.77 -0.16 -13.62
CA LEU A 380 -8.11 -1.57 -13.86
C LEU A 380 -7.96 -2.41 -12.59
N LYS A 381 -6.84 -2.28 -11.88
CA LYS A 381 -6.62 -3.01 -10.61
C LYS A 381 -7.64 -2.60 -9.55
N TYR A 382 -7.98 -1.31 -9.45
CA TYR A 382 -9.02 -0.81 -8.56
C TYR A 382 -10.36 -1.49 -8.85
N ALA A 383 -10.80 -1.50 -10.12
CA ALA A 383 -12.06 -2.11 -10.52
C ALA A 383 -12.10 -3.60 -10.16
N GLN A 384 -11.03 -4.33 -10.42
CA GLN A 384 -10.93 -5.75 -10.08
C GLN A 384 -10.98 -6.00 -8.57
N ILE A 385 -10.13 -5.31 -7.81
CA ILE A 385 -10.05 -5.51 -6.35
C ILE A 385 -11.37 -5.08 -5.70
N CYS A 386 -11.98 -3.99 -6.17
CA CYS A 386 -13.28 -3.55 -5.69
C CYS A 386 -14.37 -4.59 -5.98
N TYR A 387 -14.40 -5.16 -7.20
CA TYR A 387 -15.33 -6.23 -7.54
C TYR A 387 -15.17 -7.44 -6.61
N TRP A 388 -13.94 -7.87 -6.32
CA TRP A 388 -13.69 -8.95 -5.36
C TRP A 388 -14.18 -8.62 -3.94
N ILE A 389 -14.14 -7.35 -3.52
CA ILE A 389 -14.61 -6.91 -2.19
C ILE A 389 -16.14 -6.79 -2.13
N LYS A 390 -16.75 -6.24 -3.18
CA LYS A 390 -18.16 -5.85 -3.20
C LYS A 390 -19.07 -6.94 -3.77
N GLY A 391 -18.52 -7.83 -4.59
CA GLY A 391 -19.28 -8.83 -5.36
C GLY A 391 -20.12 -8.22 -6.49
N ASN A 392 -19.99 -6.92 -6.76
CA ASN A 392 -20.72 -6.22 -7.82
C ASN A 392 -19.87 -5.05 -8.35
N PHE A 393 -20.14 -4.60 -9.58
CA PHE A 393 -19.41 -3.50 -10.23
C PHE A 393 -20.06 -2.12 -10.03
N VAL A 394 -21.33 -2.08 -9.62
CA VAL A 394 -22.10 -0.83 -9.46
C VAL A 394 -21.48 0.03 -8.36
N ASP A 395 -21.04 -0.60 -7.27
CA ASP A 395 -20.34 0.04 -6.16
C ASP A 395 -18.88 0.42 -6.48
N CYS A 396 -18.40 0.07 -7.67
CA CYS A 396 -17.01 0.20 -8.08
C CYS A 396 -16.80 1.18 -9.23
N ARG A 397 -17.81 1.98 -9.60
CA ARG A 397 -17.76 2.88 -10.77
C ARG A 397 -16.87 4.11 -10.59
N GLU A 398 -16.52 4.44 -9.34
CA GLU A 398 -15.72 5.61 -8.98
C GLU A 398 -14.56 5.19 -8.05
N GLY A 399 -13.35 5.66 -8.36
CA GLY A 399 -12.10 5.32 -7.65
C GLY A 399 -11.44 6.48 -6.93
#